data_AF-A0A484ZWS5-F1
#
_entry.id   AF-A0A484ZWS5-F1
#
_cell.length_a   1.000
_cell.length_b   1.000
_cell.length_c   1.000
_cell.angle_alpha   90.00
_cell.angle_beta   90.00
_cell.angle_gamma   90.00
#
_symmetry.space_group_name_H-M   'P 1'
#
loop_
_entity.id
_entity.type
_entity.pdbx_description
1 polymer ?
#
loop_
_entity_poly.entity_id
_entity_poly.type
_entity_poly.pdbx_seq_one_letter_code
_entity_poly.pdbx_strand_id
1 'polypeptide(L)'
;MLAGEVTDADTSIAISDVVILAVPDIILQKISSVIVPKMKPGAILLTLDPAASYANLIAQRADILYAVAHPCHPSVFLERYTKAEYDDAFGGVAAVQSIVAAFEQGTAEQRSALENIVRQMYAPVG
;
A
#
# COMPACT_ATOMS: atom_id res chain seq x y z
N MET A 1 15.35 9.43 -1.97
CA MET A 1 14.16 10.19 -1.55
C MET A 1 13.29 10.36 -2.78
N LEU A 2 12.14 9.70 -2.86
CA LEU A 2 11.15 10.03 -3.90
C LEU A 2 10.63 11.42 -3.54
N ALA A 3 10.95 12.44 -4.32
CA ALA A 3 10.41 13.78 -4.14
C ALA A 3 8.93 13.73 -4.55
N GLY A 4 8.03 13.65 -3.57
CA GLY A 4 6.59 13.76 -3.80
C GLY A 4 6.19 15.23 -3.90
N GLU A 5 5.36 15.54 -4.88
CA GLU A 5 4.71 16.85 -4.99
C GLU A 5 3.27 16.75 -4.48
N VAL A 6 2.84 17.73 -3.68
CA VAL A 6 1.43 17.83 -3.28
C VAL A 6 0.63 18.30 -4.48
N THR A 7 -0.33 17.51 -4.92
CA THR A 7 -1.18 17.79 -6.07
C THR A 7 -2.65 17.70 -5.68
N ASP A 8 -3.51 18.28 -6.51
CA ASP A 8 -4.95 18.15 -6.36
C ASP A 8 -5.39 16.68 -6.50
N ALA A 9 -6.32 16.26 -5.65
CA ALA A 9 -6.76 14.87 -5.59
C ALA A 9 -7.45 14.43 -6.89
N ASP A 10 -8.33 15.27 -7.44
CA ASP A 10 -9.12 14.89 -8.61
C ASP A 10 -8.24 14.74 -9.86
N THR A 11 -7.23 15.60 -9.97
CA THR A 11 -6.25 15.55 -11.04
C THR A 11 -5.34 14.31 -10.92
N SER A 12 -4.86 13.99 -9.72
CA SER A 12 -3.95 12.86 -9.49
C SER A 12 -4.65 11.51 -9.65
N ILE A 13 -5.83 11.33 -9.05
CA ILE A 13 -6.58 10.06 -9.08
C ILE A 13 -6.90 9.64 -10.52
N ALA A 14 -7.24 10.59 -11.39
CA ALA A 14 -7.64 10.31 -12.77
C ALA A 14 -6.50 9.74 -13.63
N ILE A 15 -5.24 10.02 -13.28
CA ILE A 15 -4.07 9.59 -14.05
C ILE A 15 -3.30 8.42 -13.41
N SER A 16 -3.48 8.18 -12.11
CA SER A 16 -2.73 7.15 -11.36
C SER A 16 -3.07 5.72 -11.76
N ASP A 17 -2.03 4.90 -11.99
CA ASP A 17 -2.15 3.44 -12.13
C ASP A 17 -2.39 2.73 -10.79
N VAL A 18 -1.83 3.29 -9.72
CA VAL A 18 -2.00 2.78 -8.35
C VAL A 18 -2.39 3.95 -7.45
N VAL A 19 -3.48 3.78 -6.69
CA VAL A 19 -3.95 4.75 -5.69
C VAL A 19 -3.82 4.11 -4.32
N ILE A 20 -3.05 4.75 -3.44
CA ILE A 20 -2.71 4.21 -2.11
C ILE A 20 -3.53 4.96 -1.05
N LEU A 21 -4.35 4.23 -0.30
CA LEU A 21 -5.13 4.82 0.80
C LEU A 21 -4.35 4.75 2.12
N ALA A 22 -3.40 5.66 2.30
CA ALA A 22 -2.64 5.82 3.55
C ALA A 22 -3.41 6.72 4.55
N VAL A 23 -4.66 6.34 4.87
CA VAL A 23 -5.53 7.05 5.81
C VAL A 23 -5.98 6.12 6.92
N PRO A 24 -6.40 6.63 8.10
CA PRO A 24 -6.91 5.80 9.18
C PRO A 24 -8.11 4.94 8.76
N ASP A 25 -8.18 3.70 9.25
CA ASP A 25 -9.22 2.75 8.84
C ASP A 25 -10.64 3.25 9.10
N ILE A 26 -10.83 4.01 10.18
CA ILE A 26 -12.12 4.60 10.57
C ILE A 26 -12.74 5.52 9.49
N ILE A 27 -11.93 6.05 8.57
CA ILE A 27 -12.40 6.92 7.48
C ILE A 27 -12.28 6.27 6.10
N LEU A 28 -11.76 5.03 5.99
CA LEU A 28 -11.58 4.36 4.71
C LEU A 28 -12.89 4.19 3.93
N GLN A 29 -13.99 3.90 4.61
CA GLN A 29 -15.31 3.81 3.97
C GLN A 29 -15.70 5.12 3.28
N LYS A 30 -15.57 6.23 4.00
CA LYS A 30 -15.89 7.56 3.47
C LYS A 30 -14.98 7.94 2.31
N ILE A 31 -13.67 7.76 2.48
CA ILE A 31 -12.69 8.13 1.45
C ILE A 31 -12.85 7.25 0.20
N SER A 32 -12.95 5.93 0.35
CA SER A 32 -13.11 5.03 -0.80
C SER A 32 -14.33 5.36 -1.65
N SER A 33 -15.45 5.77 -1.03
CA SER A 33 -16.67 6.20 -1.75
C SER A 33 -16.47 7.42 -2.65
N VAL A 34 -15.48 8.27 -2.34
CA VAL A 34 -15.14 9.47 -3.11
C VAL A 34 -14.08 9.15 -4.18
N ILE A 35 -13.11 8.30 -3.84
CA ILE A 35 -11.95 8.01 -4.68
C ILE A 35 -12.27 6.99 -5.78
N VAL A 36 -12.93 5.87 -5.45
CA VAL A 36 -13.17 4.75 -6.37
C VAL A 36 -13.91 5.15 -7.65
N PRO A 37 -14.93 6.02 -7.62
CA PRO A 37 -15.58 6.50 -8.85
C PRO A 37 -14.69 7.34 -9.77
N LYS A 38 -13.63 7.96 -9.24
CA LYS A 38 -12.73 8.87 -9.98
C LYS A 38 -11.52 8.15 -10.58
N MET A 39 -11.23 6.93 -10.15
CA MET A 39 -10.13 6.14 -10.66
C MET A 39 -10.34 5.76 -12.13
N LYS A 40 -9.24 5.70 -12.89
CA LYS A 40 -9.28 5.17 -14.26
C LYS A 40 -9.53 3.66 -14.27
N PRO A 41 -10.20 3.11 -15.30
CA PRO A 41 -10.35 1.66 -15.45
C PRO A 41 -8.99 0.94 -15.47
N GLY A 42 -8.92 -0.22 -14.84
CA GLY A 42 -7.72 -1.04 -14.71
C GLY A 42 -6.72 -0.57 -13.64
N ALA A 43 -6.98 0.55 -12.96
CA ALA A 43 -6.15 1.01 -11.86
C ALA A 43 -6.27 0.10 -10.63
N ILE A 44 -5.24 0.14 -9.78
CA ILE A 44 -5.16 -0.66 -8.54
C ILE A 44 -5.41 0.25 -7.34
N LEU A 45 -6.41 -0.08 -6.53
CA LEU A 45 -6.58 0.50 -5.19
C LEU A 45 -5.77 -0.32 -4.19
N LEU A 46 -4.75 0.28 -3.58
CA LEU A 46 -3.90 -0.35 -2.57
C LEU A 46 -4.28 0.14 -1.16
N THR A 47 -4.71 -0.81 -0.32
CA THR A 47 -4.92 -0.60 1.11
C THR A 47 -3.73 -1.12 1.91
N LEU A 48 -3.46 -0.51 3.06
CA LEU A 48 -2.30 -0.87 3.90
C LEU A 48 -2.66 -1.81 5.05
N ASP A 49 -3.95 -2.06 5.27
CA ASP A 49 -4.47 -2.93 6.32
C ASP A 49 -5.61 -3.80 5.76
N PRO A 50 -5.64 -5.11 6.05
CA PRO A 50 -6.71 -6.00 5.59
C PRO A 50 -8.06 -5.77 6.28
N ALA A 51 -8.13 -5.10 7.43
CA ALA A 51 -9.34 -4.98 8.24
C ALA A 51 -10.50 -4.32 7.47
N ALA A 52 -10.25 -3.22 6.76
CA ALA A 52 -11.30 -2.53 6.01
C ALA A 52 -11.75 -3.31 4.76
N SER A 53 -10.82 -3.99 4.09
CA SER A 53 -11.11 -4.87 2.96
C SER A 53 -11.94 -6.09 3.42
N TYR A 54 -11.60 -6.69 4.56
CA TYR A 54 -12.33 -7.81 5.15
C TYR A 54 -13.72 -7.41 5.63
N ALA A 55 -13.88 -6.21 6.18
CA ALA A 55 -15.16 -5.70 6.68
C ALA A 55 -16.11 -5.21 5.56
N ASN A 56 -15.76 -5.40 4.28
CA ASN A 56 -16.52 -4.88 3.11
C ASN A 56 -16.78 -3.36 3.17
N LEU A 57 -15.87 -2.61 3.81
CA LEU A 57 -16.02 -1.16 3.99
C LEU A 57 -15.48 -0.37 2.80
N ILE A 58 -14.73 -1.01 1.90
CA ILE A 58 -14.18 -0.37 0.71
C ILE A 58 -15.21 -0.38 -0.41
N ALA A 59 -15.48 0.79 -0.99
CA ALA A 59 -16.33 0.93 -2.16
C ALA A 59 -15.86 0.00 -3.30
N GLN A 60 -16.79 -0.78 -3.85
CA GLN A 60 -16.50 -1.75 -4.90
C GLN A 60 -16.90 -1.20 -6.28
N ARG A 61 -16.09 -1.53 -7.27
CA ARG A 61 -16.21 -1.13 -8.66
C ARG A 61 -15.52 -2.17 -9.53
N ALA A 62 -16.23 -2.68 -10.53
CA ALA A 62 -15.89 -3.89 -11.26
C ALA A 62 -14.73 -3.73 -12.26
N ASP A 63 -14.46 -2.52 -12.73
CA ASP A 63 -13.43 -2.20 -13.71
C ASP A 63 -12.12 -1.70 -13.08
N ILE A 64 -11.94 -1.83 -11.76
CA ILE A 64 -10.66 -1.58 -11.07
C ILE A 64 -10.23 -2.81 -10.26
N LEU A 65 -8.97 -2.82 -9.84
CA LEU A 65 -8.38 -3.91 -9.10
C LEU A 65 -8.11 -3.51 -7.64
N TYR A 66 -8.09 -4.48 -6.74
CA TYR A 66 -7.89 -4.26 -5.30
C TYR A 66 -6.68 -5.05 -4.83
N ALA A 67 -5.84 -4.38 -4.05
CA ALA A 67 -4.71 -4.98 -3.38
C ALA A 67 -4.64 -4.55 -1.91
N VAL A 68 -4.02 -5.40 -1.10
CA VAL A 68 -3.65 -5.08 0.28
C VAL A 68 -2.20 -5.46 0.51
N ALA A 69 -1.45 -4.61 1.22
CA ALA A 69 -0.08 -4.92 1.65
C ALA A 69 0.18 -4.39 3.06
N HIS A 70 0.58 -5.28 3.96
CA HIS A 70 0.84 -4.96 5.37
C HIS A 70 2.26 -5.38 5.76
N PRO A 71 3.03 -4.50 6.42
CA PRO A 71 4.37 -4.84 6.90
C PRO A 71 4.27 -5.81 8.09
N CYS A 72 5.20 -6.75 8.19
CA CYS A 72 5.30 -7.61 9.38
C CYS A 72 6.02 -6.92 10.56
N HIS A 73 6.61 -5.76 10.30
CA HIS A 73 7.63 -5.12 11.14
C HIS A 73 8.93 -5.93 11.24
N PRO A 74 10.05 -5.29 11.64
CA PRO A 74 11.31 -5.98 11.83
C PRO A 74 11.22 -7.06 12.91
N SER A 75 11.77 -8.24 12.62
CA SER A 75 11.74 -9.37 13.55
C SER A 75 12.40 -9.02 14.88
N VAL A 76 11.83 -9.57 15.95
CA VAL A 76 12.37 -9.47 17.31
C VAL A 76 13.54 -10.44 17.52
N PHE A 77 13.64 -11.50 16.70
CA PHE A 77 14.65 -12.56 16.86
C PHE A 77 15.81 -12.49 15.86
N LEU A 78 15.65 -11.74 14.76
CA LEU A 78 16.75 -11.59 13.80
C LEU A 78 17.86 -10.71 14.39
N GLU A 79 19.09 -11.10 14.09
CA GLU A 79 20.28 -10.37 14.52
C GLU A 79 20.30 -8.97 13.88
N ARG A 80 20.54 -7.96 14.71
CA ARG A 80 20.71 -6.56 14.31
C ARG A 80 22.14 -6.14 14.66
N TYR A 81 22.78 -5.37 13.79
CA TYR A 81 24.21 -5.05 13.89
C TYR A 81 24.45 -3.58 14.25
N THR A 82 23.51 -2.69 13.96
CA THR A 82 23.67 -1.25 14.16
C THR A 82 22.63 -0.70 15.14
N LYS A 83 22.98 0.39 15.83
CA LYS A 83 22.06 1.12 16.70
C LYS A 83 20.79 1.55 15.96
N ALA A 84 20.93 1.98 14.70
CA ALA A 84 19.81 2.36 13.85
C ALA A 84 18.84 1.20 13.58
N GLU A 85 19.34 -0.02 13.35
CA GLU A 85 18.49 -1.21 13.20
C GLU A 85 17.78 -1.57 14.51
N TYR A 86 18.44 -1.42 15.67
CA TYR A 86 17.79 -1.65 16.97
C TYR A 86 16.70 -0.62 17.28
N ASP A 87 16.91 0.64 16.89
CA ASP A 87 15.95 1.73 17.10
C ASP A 87 14.77 1.68 16.11
N ASP A 88 14.92 0.98 14.99
CA ASP A 88 13.86 0.74 14.02
C ASP A 88 13.00 -0.47 14.41
N ALA A 89 12.13 -0.28 15.41
CA ALA A 89 11.16 -1.31 15.82
C ALA A 89 9.91 -1.35 14.92
N PHE A 90 9.67 -0.30 14.13
CA PHE A 90 8.50 -0.18 13.25
C PHE A 90 8.78 -0.71 11.84
N GLY A 91 10.01 -0.57 11.35
CA GLY A 91 10.41 -0.86 9.98
C GLY A 91 10.30 0.36 9.07
N GLY A 92 10.99 0.29 7.93
CA GLY A 92 10.99 1.35 6.92
C GLY A 92 12.18 2.30 7.00
N VAL A 93 13.14 2.06 7.91
CA VAL A 93 14.30 2.94 8.10
C VAL A 93 15.61 2.20 7.89
N ALA A 94 15.92 1.22 8.74
CA ALA A 94 17.20 0.54 8.76
C ALA A 94 17.07 -0.97 8.95
N ALA A 95 16.08 -1.42 9.73
CA ALA A 95 15.91 -2.84 10.01
C ALA A 95 15.11 -3.53 8.90
N VAL A 96 15.61 -4.67 8.44
CA VAL A 96 14.95 -5.49 7.42
C VAL A 96 13.64 -6.05 7.98
N GLN A 97 12.59 -5.99 7.15
CA GLN A 97 11.27 -6.54 7.45
C GLN A 97 10.72 -7.36 6.29
N SER A 98 9.82 -8.28 6.60
CA SER A 98 9.02 -8.96 5.58
C SER A 98 7.67 -8.26 5.40
N ILE A 99 6.99 -8.53 4.29
CA ILE A 99 5.70 -7.94 3.95
C ILE A 99 4.76 -9.05 3.51
N VAL A 100 3.49 -8.95 3.90
CA VAL A 100 2.42 -9.79 3.37
C VAL A 100 1.56 -8.94 2.45
N ALA A 101 1.30 -9.43 1.24
CA ALA A 101 0.44 -8.77 0.27
C ALA A 101 -0.51 -9.76 -0.41
N ALA A 102 -1.72 -9.29 -0.72
CA ALA A 102 -2.72 -10.04 -1.48
C ALA A 102 -3.19 -9.22 -2.70
N PHE A 103 -3.20 -9.88 -3.86
CA PHE A 103 -3.61 -9.33 -5.15
C PHE A 103 -4.05 -10.48 -6.08
N GLU A 104 -5.35 -10.64 -6.28
CA GLU A 104 -5.92 -11.83 -6.93
C GLU A 104 -6.31 -11.63 -8.40
N GLN A 105 -6.61 -10.40 -8.81
CA GLN A 105 -7.35 -10.12 -10.06
C GLN A 105 -6.51 -9.49 -11.18
N GLY A 106 -5.20 -9.26 -10.99
CA GLY A 106 -4.35 -8.60 -11.98
C GLY A 106 -3.44 -9.53 -12.79
N THR A 107 -2.80 -8.96 -13.81
CA THR A 107 -1.81 -9.66 -14.64
C THR A 107 -0.49 -9.87 -13.90
N ALA A 108 0.40 -10.71 -14.46
CA ALA A 108 1.74 -10.92 -13.92
C ALA A 108 2.56 -9.62 -13.91
N GLU A 109 2.40 -8.78 -14.94
CA GLU A 109 3.07 -7.48 -15.06
C GLU A 109 2.58 -6.50 -13.98
N GLN A 110 1.25 -6.43 -13.78
CA GLN A 110 0.66 -5.60 -12.72
C GLN A 110 1.10 -6.06 -11.33
N ARG A 111 1.17 -7.39 -11.11
CA ARG A 111 1.66 -7.96 -9.85
C ARG A 111 3.12 -7.59 -9.58
N SER A 112 3.98 -7.70 -10.58
CA SER A 112 5.40 -7.33 -10.47
C SER A 112 5.58 -5.83 -10.22
N ALA A 113 4.82 -4.99 -10.93
CA ALA A 113 4.83 -3.54 -10.71
C ALA A 113 4.37 -3.17 -9.28
N LEU A 114 3.28 -3.77 -8.82
CA LEU A 114 2.76 -3.57 -7.47
C LEU A 114 3.74 -4.05 -6.39
N GLU A 115 4.38 -5.21 -6.58
CA GLU A 115 5.40 -5.73 -5.68
C GLU A 115 6.56 -4.73 -5.54
N ASN A 116 7.04 -4.17 -6.65
CA ASN A 116 8.11 -3.17 -6.61
C ASN A 116 7.68 -1.93 -5.83
N ILE A 117 6.44 -1.43 -6.04
CA ILE A 117 5.90 -0.29 -5.28
C ILE A 117 5.88 -0.60 -3.78
N VAL A 118 5.29 -1.73 -3.40
CA VAL A 118 5.18 -2.17 -2.00
C VAL A 118 6.55 -2.35 -1.35
N ARG A 119 7.52 -2.95 -2.07
CA ARG A 119 8.88 -3.11 -1.57
C ARG A 119 9.61 -1.78 -1.40
N GLN A 120 9.35 -0.80 -2.26
CA GLN A 120 9.92 0.55 -2.09
C GLN A 120 9.29 1.30 -0.91
N MET A 121 7.97 1.17 -0.72
CA MET A 121 7.27 1.82 0.39
C MET A 121 7.74 1.34 1.77
N TYR A 122 8.02 0.05 1.89
CA TYR A 122 8.38 -0.58 3.16
C TYR A 122 9.87 -0.96 3.25
N ALA A 123 10.72 -0.44 2.36
CA ALA A 123 12.15 -0.73 2.35
C ALA A 123 12.82 -0.38 3.70
N PRO A 124 13.76 -1.20 4.21
CA PRO A 124 14.35 -2.38 3.56
C PRO A 124 13.55 -3.69 3.75
N VAL A 125 13.43 -4.48 2.67
CA VAL A 125 12.63 -5.72 2.63
C VAL A 125 13.50 -6.93 2.32
N GLY A 126 13.36 -8.00 3.11
CA GLY A 126 14.11 -9.25 2.97
C GLY A 126 13.50 -10.44 3.69
#